data_AF-A0A8H4UVY4-F1
#
_entry.id   AF-A0A8H4UVY4-F1
#
_cell.length_a   1.000
_cell.length_b   1.000
_cell.length_c   1.000
_cell.angle_alpha   90.00
_cell.angle_beta   90.00
_cell.angle_gamma   90.00
#
_symmetry.space_group_name_H-M   'P 1'
#
loop_
_entity.id
_entity.type
_entity.pdbx_description
1 polymer ?
#
loop_
_entity_poly.entity_id
_entity_poly.type
_entity_poly.pdbx_seq_one_letter_code
_entity_poly.pdbx_strand_id
1 'polypeptide(L)'
;MEMQNKADPVHVEDAEVNTSQLAPLTSIEEHEVGILQSFVKYPWASAWSAYAAFTIILLSFDAQASSSVIGIPQFRRDFGYLYEGDYVLPAAWQSTFGGAPVA
;
A
#
# COMPACT_ATOMS: atom_id res chain seq x y z
N MET A 1 -55.11 6.75 -42.56
CA MET A 1 -55.26 6.57 -41.10
C MET A 1 -54.61 5.24 -40.79
N GLU A 2 -53.34 5.25 -40.41
CA GLU A 2 -52.86 5.01 -39.02
C GLU A 2 -52.18 3.63 -39.01
N MET A 3 -51.01 3.36 -38.44
CA MET A 3 -49.92 4.15 -37.87
C MET A 3 -48.64 3.29 -38.01
N GLN A 4 -47.51 3.93 -38.27
CA GLN A 4 -46.17 3.33 -38.25
C GLN A 4 -45.85 2.86 -36.82
N ASN A 5 -45.82 1.55 -36.55
CA ASN A 5 -45.26 1.01 -35.30
C ASN A 5 -43.74 0.84 -35.51
N LYS A 6 -42.98 1.88 -35.18
CA LYS A 6 -41.56 1.78 -34.91
C LYS A 6 -41.42 1.89 -33.40
N ALA A 7 -41.06 0.78 -32.75
CA ALA A 7 -40.67 0.80 -31.35
C ALA A 7 -39.41 1.67 -31.24
N ASP A 8 -39.60 2.89 -30.77
CA ASP A 8 -38.49 3.75 -30.37
C ASP A 8 -37.75 3.07 -29.21
N PRO A 9 -36.41 2.98 -29.24
CA PRO A 9 -35.68 2.56 -28.07
C PRO A 9 -35.97 3.59 -27.00
N VAL A 10 -36.59 3.16 -25.90
CA VAL A 10 -36.67 3.94 -24.67
C VAL A 10 -35.24 4.29 -24.32
N HIS A 11 -34.83 5.49 -24.70
CA HIS A 11 -33.65 6.13 -24.17
C HIS A 11 -34.00 6.34 -22.70
N VAL A 12 -33.47 5.48 -21.85
CA VAL A 12 -33.48 5.69 -20.41
C VAL A 12 -32.61 6.91 -20.23
N GLU A 13 -33.25 8.08 -20.21
CA GLU A 13 -32.66 9.30 -19.68
C GLU A 13 -31.98 8.89 -18.38
N ASP A 14 -30.67 9.12 -18.32
CA ASP A 14 -29.87 9.04 -17.12
C ASP A 14 -30.57 9.91 -16.08
N ALA A 15 -31.47 9.29 -15.30
CA ALA A 15 -32.09 9.91 -14.17
C ALA A 15 -30.92 10.40 -13.34
N GLU A 16 -30.76 11.72 -13.26
CA GLU A 16 -29.77 12.38 -12.43
C GLU A 16 -29.93 11.82 -11.02
N VAL A 17 -29.18 10.77 -10.74
CA VAL A 17 -29.02 10.20 -9.43
C VAL A 17 -28.47 11.36 -8.63
N ASN A 18 -29.29 11.93 -7.76
CA ASN A 18 -28.96 13.07 -6.91
C ASN A 18 -27.80 12.68 -5.99
N THR A 19 -26.58 12.69 -6.54
CA THR A 19 -25.32 12.33 -5.89
C THR A 19 -25.06 13.22 -4.67
N SER A 20 -25.60 14.44 -4.67
CA SER A 20 -25.55 15.36 -3.54
C SER A 20 -26.38 14.90 -2.33
N GLN A 21 -27.44 14.10 -2.52
CA GLN A 21 -28.26 13.57 -1.44
C GLN A 21 -27.84 12.16 -1.01
N LEU A 22 -27.06 11.46 -1.84
CA LEU A 22 -26.51 10.14 -1.51
C LEU A 22 -25.25 10.23 -0.63
N ALA A 23 -24.39 11.23 -0.84
CA ALA A 23 -23.15 11.39 -0.07
C ALA A 23 -23.38 11.49 1.46
N PRO A 24 -24.41 12.21 1.96
CA PRO A 24 -24.72 12.21 3.38
C PRO A 24 -25.20 10.85 3.90
N LEU A 25 -26.01 10.13 3.11
CA LEU A 25 -26.59 8.85 3.52
C LEU A 25 -25.52 7.75 3.58
N THR A 26 -24.60 7.71 2.61
CA THR A 26 -23.46 6.78 2.61
C THR A 26 -22.51 7.07 3.76
N SER A 27 -22.28 8.35 4.09
CA SER A 27 -21.41 8.75 5.21
C SER A 27 -21.96 8.33 6.58
N ILE A 28 -23.28 8.29 6.75
CA ILE A 28 -23.94 7.85 7.99
C ILE A 28 -23.88 6.32 8.09
N GLU A 29 -24.14 5.61 6.99
CA GLU A 29 -24.06 4.14 6.97
C GLU A 29 -22.63 3.65 7.20
N GLU A 30 -21.61 4.35 6.68
CA GLU A 30 -20.19 4.08 6.94
C GLU A 30 -19.77 4.32 8.39
N HIS A 31 -20.41 5.26 9.10
CA HIS A 31 -20.14 5.50 10.52
C HIS A 31 -20.78 4.45 11.44
N GLU A 32 -21.83 3.74 10.98
CA GLU A 32 -22.49 2.69 11.76
C GLU A 32 -21.88 1.30 11.59
N VAL A 33 -21.17 1.03 10.48
CA VAL A 33 -20.43 -0.24 10.33
C VAL A 33 -19.18 -0.21 11.20
N GLY A 34 -19.28 -0.86 12.37
CA GLY A 34 -18.13 -1.09 13.24
C GLY A 34 -16.99 -1.79 12.50
N ILE A 35 -15.74 -1.53 12.92
CA ILE A 35 -14.50 -2.01 12.27
C ILE A 35 -14.59 -3.49 11.88
N LEU A 36 -15.13 -4.34 12.76
CA LEU A 36 -15.30 -5.78 12.52
C LEU A 36 -16.39 -6.11 11.48
N GLN A 37 -17.48 -5.34 11.41
CA GLN A 37 -18.51 -5.53 10.37
C GLN A 37 -18.00 -5.14 8.98
N SER A 38 -17.13 -4.13 8.88
CA SER A 38 -16.54 -3.72 7.60
C SER A 38 -15.66 -4.81 6.98
N PHE A 39 -14.92 -5.58 7.79
CA PHE A 39 -14.14 -6.73 7.32
C PHE A 39 -15.01 -7.86 6.75
N VAL A 40 -16.22 -8.04 7.28
CA VAL A 40 -17.16 -9.08 6.81
C VAL A 40 -17.97 -8.61 5.60
N LYS A 41 -18.37 -7.33 5.56
CA LYS A 41 -19.15 -6.74 4.46
C LYS A 41 -18.32 -6.60 3.18
N TYR A 42 -17.02 -6.31 3.29
CA TYR A 42 -16.13 -6.08 2.15
C TYR A 42 -14.83 -6.91 2.20
N PRO A 43 -14.93 -8.26 2.16
CA PRO A 43 -13.77 -9.13 2.37
C PRO A 43 -12.68 -8.96 1.32
N TRP A 44 -13.05 -8.68 0.06
CA TRP A 44 -12.08 -8.47 -1.03
C TRP A 44 -11.32 -7.15 -0.87
N ALA A 45 -12.02 -6.05 -0.54
CA ALA A 45 -11.38 -4.77 -0.28
C ALA A 45 -10.44 -4.86 0.93
N SER A 46 -10.88 -5.51 2.02
CA SER A 46 -10.03 -5.75 3.19
C SER A 46 -8.82 -6.62 2.88
N ALA A 47 -8.95 -7.64 2.02
CA ALA A 47 -7.84 -8.49 1.60
C ALA A 47 -6.79 -7.69 0.82
N TRP A 48 -7.21 -6.82 -0.11
CA TRP A 48 -6.29 -5.94 -0.83
C TRP A 48 -5.61 -4.93 0.10
N SER A 49 -6.32 -4.36 1.05
CA SER A 49 -5.74 -3.45 2.05
C SER A 49 -4.72 -4.16 2.93
N ALA A 50 -5.02 -5.38 3.39
CA ALA A 50 -4.10 -6.19 4.17
C ALA A 50 -2.86 -6.59 3.35
N TYR A 51 -3.05 -6.96 2.08
CA TYR A 51 -1.96 -7.24 1.15
C TYR A 51 -1.06 -6.01 0.95
N ALA A 52 -1.65 -4.84 0.70
CA ALA A 52 -0.90 -3.59 0.59
C ALA A 52 -0.10 -3.28 1.87
N ALA A 53 -0.73 -3.38 3.04
CA ALA A 53 -0.04 -3.22 4.32
C ALA A 53 1.13 -4.21 4.48
N PHE A 54 0.92 -5.47 4.12
CA PHE A 54 1.97 -6.49 4.16
C PHE A 54 3.14 -6.15 3.23
N THR A 55 2.88 -5.68 2.00
CA THR A 55 3.93 -5.28 1.07
C THR A 55 4.76 -4.10 1.58
N ILE A 56 4.13 -3.12 2.24
CA ILE A 56 4.83 -1.98 2.85
C ILE A 56 5.73 -2.45 4.00
N ILE A 57 5.25 -3.38 4.83
CA ILE A 57 6.03 -3.97 5.90
C ILE A 57 7.24 -4.73 5.34
N LEU A 58 7.05 -5.54 4.30
CA LEU A 58 8.13 -6.27 3.63
C LEU A 58 9.19 -5.33 3.06
N LEU A 59 8.75 -4.26 2.38
CA LEU A 59 9.64 -3.24 1.84
C LEU A 59 10.47 -2.57 2.95
N SER A 60 9.83 -2.26 4.07
CA SER A 60 10.50 -1.64 5.23
C SER A 60 11.47 -2.62 5.90
N PHE A 61 11.11 -3.90 5.97
CA PHE A 61 11.94 -4.94 6.56
C PHE A 61 13.23 -5.16 5.75
N ASP A 62 13.15 -5.20 4.43
CA ASP A 62 14.32 -5.41 3.56
C ASP A 62 15.40 -4.33 3.75
N ALA A 63 14.97 -3.06 3.86
CA ALA A 63 15.86 -1.93 4.16
C ALA A 63 16.47 -2.00 5.57
N GLN A 64 15.73 -2.50 6.57
CA GLN A 64 16.21 -2.60 7.95
C GLN A 64 17.14 -3.80 8.17
N ALA A 65 16.82 -4.94 7.56
CA ALA A 65 17.59 -6.17 7.68
C ALA A 65 18.99 -6.01 7.07
N SER A 66 19.06 -5.41 5.88
CA SER A 66 20.33 -5.08 5.20
C SER A 66 21.20 -4.12 6.02
N SER A 67 20.62 -3.06 6.59
CA SER A 67 21.35 -2.12 7.46
C SER A 67 21.82 -2.74 8.79
N SER A 68 21.26 -3.86 9.24
CA SER A 68 21.66 -4.48 10.51
C SER A 68 22.98 -5.25 10.40
N VAL A 69 23.32 -5.74 9.19
CA VAL A 69 24.52 -6.57 8.95
C VAL A 69 25.81 -5.79 9.20
N ILE A 70 25.86 -4.51 8.81
CA ILE A 70 27.03 -3.63 9.01
C ILE A 70 27.31 -3.29 10.49
N GLY A 71 26.35 -3.57 11.38
CA GLY A 71 26.47 -3.44 12.83
C GLY A 71 27.23 -4.59 13.49
N ILE A 72 27.35 -5.74 12.83
CA ILE A 72 27.89 -6.96 13.43
C ILE A 72 29.42 -6.84 13.59
N PRO A 73 29.98 -7.03 14.81
CA PRO A 73 31.42 -6.90 15.04
C PRO A 73 32.27 -7.89 14.21
N GLN A 74 31.77 -9.11 13.99
CA GLN A 74 32.44 -10.11 13.15
C GLN A 74 32.51 -9.67 11.69
N PHE A 75 31.42 -9.09 11.15
CA PHE A 75 31.42 -8.57 9.79
C PHE A 75 32.47 -7.47 9.58
N ARG A 76 32.69 -6.63 10.59
CA ARG A 76 33.75 -5.60 10.58
C ARG A 76 35.15 -6.19 10.64
N ARG A 77 35.33 -7.34 11.31
CA ARG A 77 36.61 -8.05 11.34
C ARG A 77 36.93 -8.75 10.02
N ASP A 78 35.92 -9.29 9.36
CA ASP A 78 36.09 -10.06 8.12
C ASP A 78 36.21 -9.17 6.87
N PHE A 79 35.46 -8.07 6.82
CA PHE A 79 35.38 -7.18 5.64
C PHE A 79 35.87 -5.75 5.89
N GLY A 80 36.32 -5.45 7.11
CA GLY A 80 36.89 -4.15 7.48
C GLY A 80 38.42 -4.15 7.49
N TYR A 81 38.99 -3.07 8.02
CA TYR A 81 40.43 -2.92 8.19
C TYR A 81 40.76 -2.36 9.58
N LEU A 82 41.97 -2.67 10.06
CA LEU A 82 42.44 -2.17 11.35
C LEU A 82 42.72 -0.67 11.25
N TYR A 83 42.06 0.11 12.09
CA TYR A 83 42.25 1.55 12.21
C TYR A 83 42.24 1.93 13.69
N GLU A 84 43.34 2.54 14.17
CA GLU A 84 43.48 3.00 15.56
C GLU A 84 43.19 1.96 16.66
N GLY A 85 43.40 0.67 16.36
CA GLY A 85 43.19 -0.44 17.32
C GLY A 85 41.82 -1.10 17.23
N ASP A 86 40.90 -0.57 16.41
CA ASP A 86 39.58 -1.14 16.14
C ASP A 86 39.39 -1.50 14.66
N TYR A 87 38.46 -2.40 14.37
CA TYR A 87 38.11 -2.79 13.00
C TYR A 87 37.00 -1.88 12.46
N VAL A 88 37.34 -1.08 11.46
CA VAL A 88 36.43 -0.12 10.83
C VAL A 88 35.98 -0.65 9.48
N LEU A 89 34.70 -0.46 9.17
CA LEU A 89 34.11 -0.89 7.91
C LEU A 89 34.23 0.23 6.86
N PRO A 90 34.71 -0.06 5.63
CA PRO A 90 34.74 0.90 4.53
C PRO A 90 33.39 1.56 4.27
N ALA A 91 33.41 2.87 3.94
CA ALA A 91 32.20 3.65 3.65
C ALA A 91 31.37 3.07 2.48
N ALA A 92 32.02 2.38 1.53
CA ALA A 92 31.33 1.70 0.43
C ALA A 92 30.28 0.70 0.92
N TRP A 93 30.57 -0.06 1.97
CA TRP A 93 29.60 -1.00 2.56
C TRP A 93 28.41 -0.27 3.18
N GLN A 94 28.62 0.89 3.80
CA GLN A 94 27.54 1.70 4.34
C GLN A 94 26.64 2.24 3.23
N SER A 95 27.21 2.63 2.09
CA SER A 95 26.42 3.06 0.93
C SER A 95 25.64 1.92 0.30
N THR A 96 26.22 0.72 0.17
CA THR A 96 25.54 -0.44 -0.43
C THR A 96 24.37 -0.96 0.42
N PHE A 97 24.52 -0.97 1.75
CA PHE A 97 23.48 -1.49 2.66
C PHE A 97 22.52 -0.40 3.19
N GLY A 98 22.94 0.87 3.20
CA GLY A 98 22.13 1.99 3.68
C GLY A 98 21.42 2.79 2.57
N GLY A 99 21.75 2.54 1.31
CA GLY A 99 21.17 3.28 0.18
C GLY A 99 21.35 2.55 -1.13
N ALA A 100 20.42 1.65 -1.46
CA ALA A 100 20.15 1.40 -2.86
C ALA A 100 19.75 2.75 -3.48
N PRO A 101 20.45 3.25 -4.52
CA PRO A 101 19.98 4.43 -5.22
C PRO A 101 18.61 4.06 -5.81
N VAL A 102 17.56 4.69 -5.30
CA VAL A 102 16.30 4.80 -6.02
C VAL A 102 16.59 5.71 -7.21
N ALA A 103 16.99 5.08 -8.31
CA ALA A 103 17.14 5.70 -9.62
C ALA A 103 15.77 6.15 -10.15
#